data_AF-A0A8C5LRG5-F1
#
_entry.id   AF-A0A8C5LRG5-F1
#
_cell.length_a   1.000
_cell.length_b   1.000
_cell.length_c   1.000
_cell.angle_alpha   90.00
_cell.angle_beta   90.00
_cell.angle_gamma   90.00
#
_symmetry.space_group_name_H-M   'P 1'
#
loop_
_entity.id
_entity.type
_entity.pdbx_description
1 polymer ?
#
loop_
_entity_poly.entity_id
_entity_poly.type
_entity_poly.pdbx_seq_one_letter_code
_entity_poly.pdbx_strand_id
1 'polypeptide(L)'
;MTAHMNKFTFAQRNIPSDLAAEQGQILVIATAAVGGFTLLVILTLFFLITGRCQWYIKAKMKSEEKRRANLQNGNLRLPGVKTYVDPDTYEDPSLAVHEFAKEIDPSRIRIERVIGAGEFGEVCSGRLKTPSKKEIPVAIKTLKGGYMERQRKDFLREASIMGQFDHPNIIRLEGVVTKICRRNSVSTRDHFIRAQFRFEKKKPDREQAHFICSPRTTLLYFYSINKEFTDS
;
A
#
# COMPACT_ATOMS: atom_id res chain seq x y z
N MET A 1 95.05 -55.66 -31.71
CA MET A 1 94.72 -54.28 -31.34
C MET A 1 93.37 -53.96 -31.96
N THR A 2 92.32 -53.54 -31.28
CA THR A 2 92.14 -53.00 -29.93
C THR A 2 90.63 -53.01 -29.71
N ALA A 3 90.17 -53.43 -28.53
CA ALA A 3 88.79 -53.18 -28.12
C ALA A 3 88.57 -51.66 -28.03
N HIS A 4 87.46 -51.14 -28.55
CA HIS A 4 86.94 -49.87 -28.04
C HIS A 4 85.43 -49.85 -28.03
N MET A 5 84.95 -49.65 -26.81
CA MET A 5 83.58 -49.53 -26.36
C MET A 5 82.96 -48.22 -26.85
N ASN A 6 81.81 -48.31 -27.51
CA ASN A 6 80.95 -47.15 -27.72
C ASN A 6 79.85 -47.16 -26.65
N LYS A 7 80.11 -46.44 -25.55
CA LYS A 7 79.02 -45.88 -24.74
C LYS A 7 78.53 -44.63 -25.46
N PHE A 8 77.33 -44.67 -26.01
CA PHE A 8 76.61 -43.45 -26.39
C PHE A 8 75.17 -43.53 -25.84
N THR A 9 75.06 -42.96 -24.64
CA THR A 9 73.90 -42.29 -24.04
C THR A 9 72.52 -42.63 -24.60
N PHE A 10 71.74 -43.38 -23.82
CA PHE A 10 70.28 -43.41 -23.92
C PHE A 10 69.77 -41.98 -23.66
N ALA A 11 69.43 -41.25 -24.72
CA ALA A 11 68.68 -40.02 -24.61
C ALA A 11 67.32 -40.39 -23.99
N GLN A 12 67.16 -40.05 -22.72
CA GLN A 12 65.89 -40.03 -22.03
C GLN A 12 64.94 -39.13 -22.84
N ARG A 13 64.17 -39.73 -23.75
CA ARG A 13 63.04 -39.06 -24.39
C ARG A 13 62.05 -38.75 -23.29
N ASN A 14 62.04 -37.49 -22.86
CA ASN A 14 61.01 -36.89 -22.03
C ASN A 14 59.68 -36.88 -22.82
N ILE A 15 59.04 -38.04 -22.97
CA ILE A 15 57.72 -38.16 -23.62
C ILE A 15 56.79 -38.95 -22.69
N PRO A 16 56.39 -38.34 -21.57
CA PRO A 16 54.99 -38.43 -21.14
C PRO A 16 54.37 -37.06 -20.76
N SER A 17 55.19 -36.02 -20.61
CA SER A 17 54.76 -34.73 -20.04
C SER A 17 54.06 -33.81 -21.06
N ASP A 18 54.46 -33.89 -22.32
CA ASP A 18 54.01 -32.98 -23.38
C ASP A 18 52.57 -33.29 -23.83
N LEU A 19 52.22 -34.59 -23.93
CA LEU A 19 50.85 -35.02 -24.27
C LEU A 19 49.83 -34.69 -23.17
N ALA A 20 50.23 -34.75 -21.89
CA ALA A 20 49.33 -34.44 -20.77
C ALA A 20 49.02 -32.94 -20.70
N ALA A 21 50.00 -32.09 -21.06
CA ALA A 21 49.81 -30.65 -21.13
C ALA A 21 48.87 -30.25 -22.29
N GLU A 22 49.05 -30.85 -23.47
CA GLU A 22 48.19 -30.63 -24.65
C GLU A 22 46.72 -31.03 -24.39
N GLN A 23 46.49 -32.20 -23.76
CA GLN A 23 45.15 -32.66 -23.42
C GLN A 23 44.47 -31.78 -22.37
N GLY A 24 45.22 -31.29 -21.38
CA GLY A 24 44.72 -30.35 -20.38
C GLY A 24 44.29 -29.02 -21.00
N GLN A 25 45.06 -28.48 -21.94
CA GLN A 25 44.71 -27.24 -22.62
C GLN A 25 43.46 -27.37 -23.50
N ILE A 26 43.33 -28.46 -24.26
CA ILE A 26 42.15 -28.71 -25.10
C ILE A 26 40.90 -28.86 -24.24
N LEU A 27 40.98 -29.55 -23.10
CA LEU A 27 39.85 -29.72 -22.19
C LEU A 27 39.41 -28.40 -21.54
N VAL A 28 40.36 -27.53 -21.17
CA VAL A 28 40.06 -26.19 -20.63
C VAL A 28 39.38 -25.32 -21.69
N ILE A 29 39.84 -25.37 -22.94
CA ILE A 29 39.23 -24.61 -24.05
C ILE A 29 37.81 -25.13 -24.34
N ALA A 30 37.63 -26.44 -24.39
CA ALA A 30 36.32 -27.06 -24.64
C ALA A 30 35.30 -26.75 -23.53
N THR A 31 35.72 -26.85 -22.26
CA THR A 31 34.86 -26.56 -21.11
C THR A 31 34.51 -25.07 -21.02
N ALA A 32 35.46 -24.18 -21.30
CA ALA A 32 35.21 -22.74 -21.37
C ALA A 32 34.24 -22.36 -22.49
N ALA A 33 34.35 -22.99 -23.67
CA ALA A 33 33.46 -22.74 -24.80
C ALA A 33 32.01 -23.15 -24.49
N VAL A 34 31.81 -24.32 -23.88
CA VAL A 34 30.47 -24.82 -23.52
C VAL A 34 29.84 -23.99 -22.38
N GLY A 35 30.63 -23.63 -21.37
CA GLY A 35 30.17 -22.78 -20.26
C GLY A 35 29.80 -21.37 -20.73
N GLY A 36 30.62 -20.77 -21.60
CA GLY A 36 30.34 -19.46 -22.18
C GLY A 36 29.07 -19.47 -23.04
N PHE A 37 28.91 -20.47 -23.90
CA PHE A 37 27.75 -20.57 -24.78
C PHE A 37 26.44 -20.78 -24.00
N THR A 38 26.44 -21.65 -22.98
CA THR A 38 25.27 -21.87 -22.13
C THR A 38 24.88 -20.61 -21.35
N LEU A 39 25.85 -19.87 -20.82
CA LEU A 39 25.59 -18.60 -20.12
C LEU A 39 25.03 -17.53 -21.07
N LEU A 40 25.52 -17.44 -22.31
CA LEU A 40 24.98 -16.54 -23.33
C LEU A 40 23.53 -16.86 -23.67
N VAL A 41 23.17 -18.13 -23.83
CA VAL A 41 21.77 -18.55 -24.09
C VAL A 41 20.86 -18.19 -22.91
N ILE A 42 21.30 -18.40 -21.67
CA ILE A 42 20.52 -18.04 -20.48
C ILE A 42 20.29 -16.51 -20.40
N LEU A 43 21.34 -15.71 -20.63
CA LEU A 43 21.22 -14.25 -20.61
C LEU A 43 20.27 -13.75 -21.69
N THR A 44 20.38 -14.26 -22.91
CA THR A 44 19.48 -13.87 -24.00
C THR A 44 18.01 -14.22 -23.71
N LEU A 45 17.74 -15.41 -23.17
CA LEU A 45 16.38 -15.79 -22.74
C LEU A 45 15.88 -14.88 -21.60
N PHE A 46 16.72 -14.57 -20.61
CA PHE A 46 16.36 -13.66 -19.52
C PHE A 46 16.04 -12.25 -20.02
N PHE A 47 16.85 -11.70 -20.92
CA PHE A 47 16.59 -10.39 -21.56
C PHE A 47 15.33 -10.40 -22.43
N LEU A 48 15.04 -11.50 -23.13
CA LEU A 48 13.81 -11.62 -23.92
C LEU A 48 12.57 -11.73 -23.03
N ILE A 49 12.62 -12.50 -21.94
CA ILE A 49 11.51 -12.64 -20.99
C ILE A 49 11.29 -11.31 -20.27
N THR A 50 12.33 -10.71 -19.69
CA THR A 50 12.23 -9.41 -19.00
C THR A 50 11.81 -8.30 -19.95
N GLY A 51 12.36 -8.24 -21.17
CA GLY A 51 11.98 -7.27 -22.18
C GLY A 51 10.54 -7.43 -22.66
N ARG A 52 10.05 -8.66 -22.84
CA ARG A 52 8.64 -8.94 -23.21
C ARG A 52 7.68 -8.68 -22.06
N CYS A 53 8.05 -9.00 -20.81
CA CYS A 53 7.26 -8.69 -19.62
C CYS A 53 7.18 -7.17 -19.39
N GLN A 54 8.30 -6.46 -19.50
CA GLN A 54 8.33 -5.00 -19.39
C GLN A 54 7.52 -4.34 -20.50
N TRP A 55 7.59 -4.83 -21.75
CA TRP A 55 6.75 -4.33 -22.84
C TRP A 55 5.27 -4.63 -22.57
N TYR A 56 4.91 -5.86 -22.18
CA TYR A 56 3.53 -6.23 -21.86
C TYR A 56 2.95 -5.37 -20.73
N ILE A 57 3.72 -5.13 -19.67
CA ILE A 57 3.33 -4.25 -18.56
C ILE A 57 3.21 -2.79 -19.04
N LYS A 58 4.16 -2.29 -19.83
CA LYS A 58 4.16 -0.90 -20.34
C LYS A 58 3.07 -0.63 -21.38
N ALA A 59 2.73 -1.62 -22.21
CA ALA A 59 1.64 -1.56 -23.17
C ALA A 59 0.27 -1.53 -22.47
N LYS A 60 0.12 -2.26 -21.36
CA LYS A 60 -1.07 -2.19 -20.50
C LYS A 60 -1.20 -0.83 -19.80
N MET A 61 -0.09 -0.23 -19.35
CA MET A 61 -0.11 1.07 -18.66
C MET A 61 -0.36 2.27 -19.58
N LYS A 62 0.20 2.28 -20.81
CA LYS A 62 0.06 3.40 -21.75
C LYS A 62 -1.38 3.59 -22.28
N SER A 63 -2.18 2.51 -22.32
CA SER A 63 -3.60 2.54 -22.72
C SER A 63 -4.48 3.18 -21.64
N GLU A 64 -4.21 2.88 -20.37
CA GLU A 64 -4.95 3.43 -19.23
C GLU A 64 -4.60 4.90 -18.96
N GLU A 65 -3.33 5.28 -19.12
CA GLU A 65 -2.86 6.66 -18.93
C GLU A 65 -3.42 7.63 -19.99
N LYS A 66 -3.46 7.22 -21.27
CA LYS A 66 -4.08 8.02 -22.35
C LYS A 66 -5.60 8.15 -22.21
N ARG A 67 -6.28 7.17 -21.60
CA ARG A 67 -7.72 7.24 -21.28
C ARG A 67 -7.98 8.21 -20.12
N ARG A 68 -7.10 8.22 -19.12
CA ARG A 68 -7.17 9.12 -17.94
C ARG A 68 -6.83 10.57 -18.27
N ALA A 69 -5.84 10.81 -19.12
CA ALA A 69 -5.45 12.16 -19.56
C ALA A 69 -6.54 12.87 -20.39
N ASN A 70 -7.39 12.11 -21.09
CA ASN A 70 -8.47 12.69 -21.91
C ASN A 70 -9.71 13.07 -21.07
N LEU A 71 -9.95 12.37 -19.95
CA LEU A 71 -11.08 12.68 -19.05
C LEU A 71 -10.79 13.88 -18.11
N GLN A 72 -9.52 14.11 -17.77
CA GLN A 72 -9.13 15.17 -16.84
C GLN A 72 -9.19 16.59 -17.44
N ASN A 73 -9.29 16.70 -18.77
CA ASN A 73 -9.40 17.99 -19.47
C ASN A 73 -10.83 18.56 -19.56
N GLY A 74 -11.83 17.89 -18.97
CA GLY A 74 -13.23 18.33 -18.97
C GLY A 74 -13.61 19.09 -17.69
N ASN A 75 -13.37 20.40 -17.65
CA ASN A 75 -13.70 21.29 -16.54
C ASN A 75 -15.21 21.67 -16.48
N LEU A 76 -16.13 20.69 -16.51
CA LEU A 76 -17.56 20.96 -16.38
C LEU A 76 -18.01 20.80 -14.93
N ARG A 77 -17.92 21.88 -14.15
CA ARG A 77 -18.59 22.00 -12.85
C ARG A 77 -20.10 22.05 -13.06
N LEU A 78 -20.75 20.88 -13.03
CA LEU A 78 -22.21 20.78 -12.89
C LEU A 78 -22.60 21.07 -11.43
N PRO A 79 -23.56 21.97 -11.15
CA PRO A 79 -24.02 22.22 -9.79
C PRO A 79 -24.77 20.98 -9.27
N GLY A 80 -24.25 20.34 -8.22
CA GLY A 80 -24.95 19.27 -7.49
C GLY A 80 -24.32 17.87 -7.56
N VAL A 81 -23.32 17.64 -8.42
CA VAL A 81 -22.54 16.39 -8.42
C VAL A 81 -21.23 16.64 -7.67
N LYS A 82 -21.11 16.11 -6.45
CA LYS A 82 -19.80 16.04 -5.76
C LYS A 82 -19.02 14.88 -6.37
N THR A 83 -18.18 15.18 -7.37
CA THR A 83 -17.22 14.21 -7.90
C THR A 83 -16.27 13.80 -6.76
N TYR A 84 -16.05 12.50 -6.59
CA TYR A 84 -15.04 11.99 -5.66
C TYR A 84 -13.69 12.67 -5.93
N VAL A 85 -13.09 13.23 -4.88
CA VAL A 85 -11.76 13.81 -4.93
C VAL A 85 -10.77 12.81 -4.38
N ASP A 86 -9.83 12.41 -5.23
CA ASP A 86 -8.78 11.48 -4.87
C ASP A 86 -7.95 12.06 -3.70
N PRO A 87 -7.80 11.33 -2.59
CA PRO A 87 -7.01 11.77 -1.45
C PRO A 87 -5.55 12.07 -1.79
N ASP A 88 -5.00 11.50 -2.87
CA ASP A 88 -3.64 11.78 -3.36
C ASP A 88 -3.56 13.13 -4.08
N THR A 89 -4.70 13.80 -4.32
CA THR A 89 -4.76 15.19 -4.81
C THR A 89 -4.48 16.20 -3.69
N TYR A 90 -4.60 15.80 -2.42
CA TYR A 90 -4.33 16.68 -1.28
C TYR A 90 -2.90 16.55 -0.77
N GLU A 91 -2.16 17.66 -0.73
CA GLU A 91 -0.83 17.68 -0.11
C GLU A 91 -0.88 17.60 1.43
N ASP A 92 -1.98 18.08 2.04
CA ASP A 92 -2.24 17.98 3.49
C ASP A 92 -3.61 17.33 3.77
N PRO A 93 -3.65 16.11 4.35
CA PRO A 93 -4.88 15.44 4.77
C PRO A 93 -5.71 16.24 5.77
N SER A 94 -5.08 17.13 6.54
CA SER A 94 -5.78 18.00 7.50
C SER A 94 -6.75 18.94 6.77
N LEU A 95 -6.37 19.44 5.59
CA LEU A 95 -7.21 20.31 4.77
C LEU A 95 -8.40 19.54 4.18
N ALA A 96 -8.16 18.35 3.64
CA ALA A 96 -9.21 17.48 3.10
C ALA A 96 -10.25 17.10 4.17
N VAL A 97 -9.80 16.81 5.38
CA VAL A 97 -10.69 16.53 6.51
C VAL A 97 -11.53 17.75 6.88
N HIS A 98 -10.96 18.97 6.86
CA HIS A 98 -11.75 20.18 7.11
C HIS A 98 -12.77 20.47 6.01
N GLU A 99 -12.50 20.06 4.77
CA GLU A 99 -13.42 20.22 3.63
C GLU A 99 -14.57 19.21 3.68
N PHE A 100 -14.28 17.94 4.01
CA PHE A 100 -15.24 16.84 3.89
C PHE A 100 -15.80 16.33 5.21
N ALA A 101 -15.21 16.67 6.35
CA ALA A 101 -15.66 16.22 7.65
C ALA A 101 -16.01 17.40 8.56
N LYS A 102 -17.06 17.19 9.35
CA LYS A 102 -17.49 18.16 10.35
C LYS A 102 -16.61 18.07 11.60
N GLU A 103 -16.07 19.19 12.05
CA GLU A 103 -15.44 19.25 13.37
C GLU A 103 -16.51 19.13 14.48
N ILE A 104 -16.28 18.22 15.42
CA ILE A 104 -17.17 17.94 16.55
C ILE A 104 -16.53 18.46 17.84
N ASP A 105 -17.33 19.15 18.65
CA ASP A 105 -16.94 19.50 20.02
C ASP A 105 -16.82 18.22 20.87
N PRO A 106 -15.66 17.97 21.53
CA PRO A 106 -15.45 16.80 22.37
C PRO A 106 -16.50 16.60 23.47
N SER A 107 -17.12 17.67 23.96
CA SER A 107 -18.21 17.60 24.97
C SER A 107 -19.49 16.92 24.45
N ARG A 108 -19.65 16.82 23.13
CA ARG A 108 -20.82 16.19 22.49
C ARG A 108 -20.65 14.68 22.33
N ILE A 109 -19.50 14.13 22.70
CA ILE A 109 -19.16 12.71 22.53
C ILE A 109 -19.08 12.06 23.90
N ARG A 110 -19.81 10.94 24.07
CA ARG A 110 -19.70 10.05 25.22
C ARG A 110 -19.16 8.70 24.74
N ILE A 111 -17.97 8.34 25.19
CA ILE A 111 -17.41 6.99 24.96
C ILE A 111 -18.05 6.05 25.99
N GLU A 112 -18.58 4.91 25.54
CA GLU A 112 -19.24 3.93 26.41
C GLU A 112 -18.32 2.72 26.68
N ARG A 113 -17.83 2.06 25.63
CA ARG A 113 -16.94 0.87 25.77
C ARG A 113 -16.05 0.65 24.55
N VAL A 114 -14.91 -0.01 24.74
CA VAL A 114 -14.07 -0.49 23.62
C VAL A 114 -14.77 -1.67 22.94
N ILE A 115 -14.87 -1.62 21.61
CA ILE A 115 -15.48 -2.68 20.78
C ILE A 115 -14.48 -3.33 19.82
N GLY A 116 -13.32 -2.72 19.59
CA GLY A 116 -12.25 -3.30 18.79
C GLY A 116 -10.94 -2.52 18.89
N ALA A 117 -9.89 -3.08 18.32
CA ALA A 117 -8.61 -2.42 18.10
C ALA A 117 -8.36 -2.34 16.59
N GLY A 118 -7.95 -1.17 16.10
CA GLY A 118 -7.60 -0.92 14.72
C GLY A 118 -6.14 -0.51 14.58
N GLU A 119 -5.72 -0.26 13.33
CA GLU A 119 -4.33 0.09 13.00
C GLU A 119 -3.80 1.33 13.75
N PHE A 120 -4.66 2.31 13.98
CA PHE A 120 -4.30 3.61 14.57
C PHE A 120 -4.55 3.70 16.10
N GLY A 121 -5.24 2.72 16.68
CA GLY A 121 -5.68 2.78 18.07
C GLY A 121 -6.92 1.95 18.34
N GLU A 122 -7.80 2.47 19.18
CA GLU A 122 -9.01 1.74 19.60
C GLU A 122 -10.26 2.21 18.85
N VAL A 123 -11.17 1.27 18.65
CA VAL A 123 -12.54 1.53 18.20
C VAL A 123 -13.47 1.33 19.38
N CYS A 124 -14.19 2.39 19.74
CA CYS A 124 -15.11 2.40 20.85
C CYS A 124 -16.56 2.57 20.37
N SER A 125 -17.50 1.95 21.07
CA SER A 125 -18.92 2.32 20.98
C SER A 125 -19.17 3.53 21.87
N GLY A 126 -20.06 4.42 21.43
CA GLY A 126 -20.44 5.60 22.20
C GLY A 126 -21.68 6.29 21.68
N ARG A 127 -21.93 7.49 22.21
CA ARG A 127 -22.99 8.40 21.77
C ARG A 127 -22.43 9.70 21.27
N LEU A 128 -23.07 10.24 20.24
CA LEU A 128 -22.88 11.61 19.78
C LEU A 128 -24.17 12.38 19.99
N LYS A 129 -24.07 13.55 20.63
CA LYS A 129 -25.17 14.51 20.74
C LYS A 129 -25.23 15.32 19.46
N THR A 130 -26.31 15.20 18.69
CA THR A 130 -26.55 16.02 17.50
C THR A 130 -26.87 17.46 17.88
N PRO A 131 -26.81 18.43 16.93
CA PRO A 131 -27.25 19.81 17.21
C PRO A 131 -28.71 19.88 17.65
N SER A 132 -29.55 18.96 17.17
CA SER A 132 -30.94 18.74 17.59
C SER A 132 -31.08 18.11 18.98
N LYS A 133 -30.00 18.02 19.77
CA LYS A 133 -29.93 17.45 21.13
C LYS A 133 -30.28 15.96 21.25
N LYS A 134 -30.48 15.23 20.14
CA LYS A 134 -30.68 13.78 20.13
C LYS A 134 -29.34 13.05 20.33
N GLU A 135 -29.32 12.04 21.18
CA GLU A 135 -28.19 11.12 21.27
C GLU A 135 -28.33 10.00 20.23
N ILE A 136 -27.30 9.83 19.42
CA ILE A 136 -27.22 8.78 18.39
C ILE A 136 -26.09 7.81 18.74
N PRO A 137 -26.26 6.50 18.49
CA PRO A 137 -25.17 5.55 18.65
C PRO A 137 -24.12 5.76 17.55
N VAL A 138 -22.84 5.76 17.94
CA VAL A 138 -21.70 5.93 17.03
C VAL A 138 -20.57 4.98 17.40
N ALA A 139 -19.79 4.60 16.40
CA ALA A 139 -18.46 4.04 16.59
C ALA A 139 -17.43 5.17 16.55
N ILE A 140 -16.43 5.09 17.41
CA ILE A 140 -15.44 6.13 17.66
C ILE A 140 -14.08 5.51 17.43
N LYS A 141 -13.45 5.83 16.29
CA LYS A 141 -12.06 5.45 16.03
C LYS A 141 -11.16 6.52 16.67
N THR A 142 -10.14 6.08 17.40
CA THR A 142 -9.20 6.95 18.11
C THR A 142 -7.80 6.74 17.58
N LEU A 143 -7.03 7.83 17.47
CA LEU A 143 -5.59 7.79 17.21
C LEU A 143 -4.86 7.96 18.55
N LYS A 144 -4.13 6.94 19.00
CA LYS A 144 -3.48 6.94 20.34
C LYS A 144 -2.36 7.96 20.45
N GLY A 145 -2.17 8.56 21.63
CA GLY A 145 -1.03 9.45 21.90
C GLY A 145 0.32 8.78 21.61
N GLY A 146 1.30 9.57 21.15
CA GLY A 146 2.60 9.06 20.71
C GLY A 146 2.64 8.52 19.27
N TYR A 147 1.60 8.81 18.48
CA TYR A 147 1.56 8.47 17.05
C TYR A 147 2.66 9.18 16.25
N MET A 148 3.10 8.54 15.16
CA MET A 148 3.95 9.18 14.15
C MET A 148 3.12 10.08 13.23
N GLU A 149 3.71 11.16 12.71
CA GLU A 149 2.99 12.08 11.81
C GLU A 149 2.40 11.37 10.58
N ARG A 150 3.06 10.31 10.08
CA ARG A 150 2.50 9.45 9.03
C ARG A 150 1.18 8.81 9.46
N GLN A 151 1.11 8.22 10.66
CA GLN A 151 -0.11 7.60 11.16
C GLN A 151 -1.24 8.61 11.35
N ARG A 152 -0.91 9.84 11.77
CA ARG A 152 -1.88 10.95 11.80
C ARG A 152 -2.41 11.26 10.42
N LYS A 153 -1.53 11.40 9.43
CA LYS A 153 -1.90 11.66 8.04
C LYS A 153 -2.78 10.55 7.47
N ASP A 154 -2.42 9.29 7.69
CA ASP A 154 -3.17 8.14 7.21
C ASP A 154 -4.55 8.03 7.89
N PHE A 155 -4.64 8.28 9.20
CA PHE A 155 -5.91 8.34 9.93
C PHE A 155 -6.83 9.44 9.38
N LEU A 156 -6.28 10.64 9.16
CA LEU A 156 -7.04 11.77 8.59
C LEU A 156 -7.42 11.52 7.13
N ARG A 157 -6.55 10.88 6.34
CA ARG A 157 -6.84 10.49 4.95
C ARG A 157 -8.01 9.52 4.88
N GLU A 158 -8.10 8.54 5.77
CA GLU A 158 -9.25 7.65 5.86
C GLU A 158 -10.54 8.42 6.19
N ALA A 159 -10.48 9.33 7.16
CA ALA A 159 -11.61 10.18 7.51
C ALA A 159 -12.02 11.10 6.34
N SER A 160 -11.09 11.68 5.58
CA SER A 160 -11.41 12.55 4.45
C SER A 160 -12.10 11.80 3.31
N ILE A 161 -11.68 10.56 3.02
CA ILE A 161 -12.39 9.68 2.07
C ILE A 161 -13.81 9.45 2.56
N MET A 162 -13.97 9.05 3.83
CA MET A 162 -15.27 8.71 4.38
C MET A 162 -16.24 9.90 4.43
N GLY A 163 -15.72 11.12 4.63
CA GLY A 163 -16.51 12.35 4.64
C GLY A 163 -17.10 12.75 3.29
N GLN A 164 -16.60 12.18 2.18
CA GLN A 164 -17.11 12.48 0.84
C GLN A 164 -18.40 11.71 0.51
N PHE A 165 -18.77 10.69 1.29
CA PHE A 165 -19.89 9.82 1.00
C PHE A 165 -21.04 9.98 1.99
N ASP A 166 -22.27 10.06 1.47
CA ASP A 166 -23.51 10.04 2.23
C ASP A 166 -24.51 9.11 1.53
N HIS A 167 -24.56 7.84 1.94
CA HIS A 167 -25.39 6.82 1.32
C HIS A 167 -25.86 5.79 2.37
N PRO A 168 -27.11 5.29 2.32
CA PRO A 168 -27.65 4.38 3.33
C PRO A 168 -26.87 3.06 3.52
N ASN A 169 -26.17 2.60 2.49
CA ASN A 169 -25.34 1.38 2.56
C ASN A 169 -23.88 1.66 2.91
N ILE A 170 -23.46 2.92 3.00
CA ILE A 170 -22.09 3.31 3.33
C ILE A 170 -22.04 3.73 4.80
N ILE A 171 -20.97 3.38 5.49
CA ILE A 171 -20.73 3.85 6.86
C ILE A 171 -20.62 5.38 6.81
N ARG A 172 -21.47 6.10 7.53
CA ARG A 172 -21.47 7.56 7.46
C ARG A 172 -20.49 8.15 8.48
N LEU A 173 -19.60 9.02 8.02
CA LEU A 173 -18.80 9.86 8.91
C LEU A 173 -19.67 10.99 9.46
N GLU A 174 -19.88 11.01 10.77
CA GLU A 174 -20.57 12.10 11.48
C GLU A 174 -19.69 13.34 11.67
N GLY A 175 -18.39 13.10 11.75
CA GLY A 175 -17.39 14.13 11.92
C GLY A 175 -16.14 13.62 12.60
N VAL A 176 -15.24 14.56 12.86
CA VAL A 176 -13.93 14.35 13.44
C VAL A 176 -13.71 15.26 14.62
N VAL A 177 -12.78 14.89 15.49
CA VAL A 177 -12.23 15.74 16.53
C VAL A 177 -10.74 15.87 16.24
N THR A 178 -10.34 17.02 15.71
CA THR A 178 -8.94 17.33 15.38
C THR A 178 -8.35 18.36 16.34
N LYS A 179 -9.20 19.21 16.94
CA LYS A 179 -8.79 20.26 17.87
C LYS A 179 -8.63 19.73 19.29
N ILE A 180 -7.58 20.18 19.95
CA ILE A 180 -7.24 19.80 21.32
C ILE A 180 -8.25 20.45 22.28
N CYS A 181 -8.94 19.63 23.07
CA CYS A 181 -9.70 20.13 24.22
C CYS A 181 -8.71 20.43 25.35
N ARG A 182 -8.34 21.70 25.57
CA ARG A 182 -7.69 22.10 26.82
C ARG A 182 -8.75 22.16 27.91
N ARG A 183 -8.98 21.04 28.62
CA ARG A 183 -9.80 21.04 29.84
C ARG A 183 -8.91 20.88 31.06
N ASN A 184 -8.94 21.89 31.93
CA ASN A 184 -8.32 21.89 33.25
C ASN A 184 -9.16 21.02 34.20
N SER A 185 -9.04 19.69 34.13
CA SER A 185 -9.43 18.76 35.21
C SER A 185 -9.04 17.33 34.86
N VAL A 186 -8.01 16.85 35.57
CA VAL A 186 -7.69 15.47 35.98
C VAL A 186 -7.96 14.33 34.96
N SER A 187 -6.83 13.75 34.50
CA SER A 187 -6.68 12.44 33.82
C SER A 187 -7.27 12.35 32.41
N THR A 188 -6.60 12.81 31.35
CA THR A 188 -5.50 12.08 30.68
C THR A 188 -4.85 13.05 29.67
N ARG A 189 -3.52 13.15 29.68
CA ARG A 189 -2.72 13.99 28.77
C ARG A 189 -2.57 13.33 27.40
N ASP A 190 -3.68 13.10 26.71
CA ASP A 190 -3.62 12.41 25.44
C ASP A 190 -4.28 13.23 24.34
N HIS A 191 -3.44 13.67 23.40
CA HIS A 191 -3.85 14.24 22.13
C HIS A 191 -4.54 13.16 21.28
N PHE A 192 -5.81 12.88 21.59
CA PHE A 192 -6.58 11.86 20.87
C PHE A 192 -7.40 12.52 19.76
N ILE A 193 -6.93 12.40 18.51
CA ILE A 193 -7.75 12.66 17.33
C ILE A 193 -8.80 11.55 17.23
N ARG A 194 -10.04 11.91 16.89
CA ARG A 194 -11.16 10.95 16.79
C ARG A 194 -11.92 11.10 15.48
N ALA A 195 -12.44 9.99 14.98
CA ALA A 195 -13.39 9.95 13.86
C ALA A 195 -14.65 9.18 14.29
N GLN A 196 -15.82 9.74 13.98
CA GLN A 196 -17.11 9.32 14.51
C GLN A 196 -17.96 8.76 13.37
N PHE A 197 -18.30 7.48 13.45
CA PHE A 197 -18.98 6.75 12.39
C PHE A 197 -20.38 6.33 12.84
N ARG A 198 -21.38 6.50 11.98
CA ARG A 198 -22.74 5.97 12.17
C ARG A 198 -23.05 4.90 11.13
N PHE A 199 -23.65 3.82 11.59
CA PHE A 199 -24.34 2.84 10.75
C PHE A 199 -25.82 3.20 10.67
N GLU A 200 -26.39 3.30 9.47
CA GLU A 200 -27.75 3.81 9.25
C GLU A 200 -28.84 2.90 9.85
N LYS A 201 -28.58 1.59 9.94
CA LYS A 201 -29.59 0.60 10.32
C LYS A 201 -29.26 -0.26 11.55
N LYS A 202 -28.11 -0.07 12.20
CA LYS A 202 -27.68 -0.91 13.34
C LYS A 202 -26.90 -0.14 14.40
N LYS A 203 -26.98 -0.60 15.65
CA LYS A 203 -26.07 -0.14 16.73
C LYS A 203 -24.67 -0.70 16.48
N PRO A 204 -23.60 0.05 16.78
CA PRO A 204 -22.23 -0.41 16.61
C PRO A 204 -21.92 -1.55 17.59
N ASP A 205 -21.51 -2.69 17.05
CA ASP A 205 -21.09 -3.90 17.75
C ASP A 205 -19.67 -4.31 17.32
N ARG A 206 -19.19 -5.47 17.80
CA ARG A 206 -17.84 -5.95 17.51
C ARG A 206 -17.64 -6.32 16.03
N GLU A 207 -18.65 -6.86 15.36
CA GLU A 207 -18.57 -7.21 13.94
C GLU A 207 -18.50 -5.95 13.08
N GLN A 208 -19.33 -4.95 13.40
CA GLN A 208 -19.34 -3.66 12.73
C GLN A 208 -18.03 -2.88 12.96
N ALA A 209 -17.40 -3.04 14.12
CA ALA A 209 -16.09 -2.46 14.40
C ALA A 209 -15.01 -2.95 13.42
N HIS A 210 -15.11 -4.18 12.92
CA HIS A 210 -14.16 -4.73 11.95
C HIS A 210 -14.10 -3.91 10.66
N PHE A 211 -15.23 -3.39 10.20
CA PHE A 211 -15.28 -2.49 9.03
C PHE A 211 -14.58 -1.15 9.29
N ILE A 212 -14.48 -0.70 10.54
CA ILE A 212 -13.78 0.53 10.91
C ILE A 212 -12.30 0.26 11.19
N CYS A 213 -11.95 -0.95 11.63
CA CYS A 213 -10.59 -1.34 11.96
C CYS A 213 -9.70 -1.60 10.73
N SER A 214 -10.27 -1.96 9.58
CA SER A 214 -9.51 -2.42 8.40
C SER A 214 -9.67 -1.48 7.20
N PRO A 215 -8.61 -0.74 6.81
CA PRO A 215 -8.61 0.10 5.61
C PRO A 215 -8.91 -0.69 4.33
N ARG A 216 -8.47 -1.96 4.29
CA ARG A 216 -8.73 -2.87 3.16
C ARG A 216 -10.22 -3.19 3.01
N THR A 217 -10.94 -3.35 4.12
CA THR A 217 -12.36 -3.71 4.11
C THR A 217 -13.23 -2.50 3.77
N THR A 218 -12.90 -1.32 4.28
CA THR A 218 -13.52 -0.05 3.90
C THR A 218 -13.37 0.21 2.40
N LEU A 219 -12.14 0.09 1.86
CA LEU A 219 -11.87 0.30 0.44
C LEU A 219 -12.50 -0.77 -0.47
N LEU A 220 -12.54 -2.05 -0.07
CA LEU A 220 -13.23 -3.11 -0.82
C LEU A 220 -14.72 -2.84 -0.94
N TYR A 221 -15.34 -2.36 0.14
CA TYR A 221 -16.75 -1.97 0.14
C TYR A 221 -17.00 -0.78 -0.78
N PHE A 222 -16.11 0.23 -0.78
CA PHE A 222 -16.15 1.33 -1.74
C PHE A 222 -15.94 0.89 -3.18
N TYR A 223 -15.00 -0.03 -3.44
CA TYR A 223 -14.73 -0.54 -4.78
C TYR A 223 -15.93 -1.32 -5.35
N SER A 224 -16.65 -2.05 -4.49
CA SER A 224 -17.88 -2.74 -4.85
C SER A 224 -19.01 -1.77 -5.19
N ILE A 225 -19.16 -0.67 -4.43
CA ILE A 225 -20.19 0.35 -4.67
C ILE A 225 -19.90 1.19 -5.93
N ASN A 226 -18.63 1.53 -6.18
CA ASN A 226 -18.27 2.26 -7.41
C ASN A 226 -18.58 1.45 -8.67
N LYS A 227 -18.46 0.11 -8.61
CA LYS A 227 -18.80 -0.77 -9.74
C LYS A 227 -20.31 -0.74 -10.05
N GLU A 228 -21.16 -0.72 -9.03
CA GLU A 228 -22.62 -0.60 -9.22
C GLU A 228 -23.04 0.76 -9.80
N PHE A 229 -22.33 1.84 -9.45
CA PHE A 229 -22.61 3.19 -9.93
C PHE A 229 -22.09 3.48 -11.34
N THR A 230 -21.13 2.71 -11.86
CA THR A 230 -20.65 2.82 -13.25
C THR A 230 -21.44 1.97 -14.25
N ASP A 231 -22.23 1.01 -13.77
CA ASP A 231 -23.05 0.10 -14.59
C ASP A 231 -24.56 0.45 -14.58
N SER A 232 -24.95 1.61 -14.03
CA SER A 232 -26.33 2.14 -14.05
C SER A 232 -26.43 3.50 -14.75
#